data_AF-D3CSY5-F1
#
_entry.id   AF-D3CSY5-F1
#
_cell.length_a   1.000
_cell.length_b   1.000
_cell.length_c   1.000
_cell.angle_alpha   90.00
_cell.angle_beta   90.00
_cell.angle_gamma   90.00
#
_symmetry.space_group_name_H-M   'P 1'
#
loop_
_entity.id
_entity.type
_entity.pdbx_description
1 polymer ?
#
loop_
_entity_poly.entity_id
_entity_poly.type
_entity_poly.pdbx_seq_one_letter_code
_entity_poly.pdbx_strand_id
1 'polypeptide(L)' 'MFVTHSIPEAVLLSTQVVVMGRRPGRIDRTIDITLPDERTAETSRTPEFFEAVTEVRDALFDVMGRDL' A
#
# COMPACT_ATOMS: atom_id res chain seq x y z
N MET A 1 -6.29 11.41 5.89
CA MET A 1 -5.45 10.28 6.34
C MET A 1 -6.36 9.23 6.95
N PHE A 2 -6.26 7.98 6.51
CA PHE A 2 -6.99 6.84 7.07
C PHE A 2 -6.02 5.70 7.36
N VAL A 3 -6.45 4.73 8.16
CA VAL A 3 -5.65 3.55 8.53
C VAL A 3 -6.49 2.31 8.29
N THR A 4 -5.97 1.36 7.53
CA THR A 4 -6.62 0.08 7.25
C THR A 4 -5.61 -1.06 7.33
N HIS A 5 -6.11 -2.27 7.58
CA HIS A 5 -5.35 -3.51 7.47
C HIS A 5 -5.51 -4.18 6.09
N SER A 6 -6.30 -3.58 5.19
CA SER A 6 -6.53 -4.05 3.83
C SER A 6 -5.60 -3.33 2.85
N ILE A 7 -4.62 -4.06 2.30
CA ILE A 7 -3.72 -3.54 1.26
C ILE A 7 -4.49 -3.08 0.02
N PRO A 8 -5.45 -3.86 -0.54
CA PRO A 8 -6.21 -3.41 -1.71
C PRO A 8 -7.00 -2.12 -1.47
N GLU A 9 -7.57 -1.94 -0.27
CA GLU A 9 -8.26 -0.71 0.10
C GLU A 9 -7.30 0.47 0.20
N ALA A 10 -6.13 0.27 0.83
CA ALA A 10 -5.10 1.30 0.94
C ALA A 10 -4.63 1.80 -0.44
N VAL A 11 -4.41 0.87 -1.37
CA VAL A 11 -4.03 1.18 -2.75
C VAL A 11 -5.17 1.87 -3.50
N LEU A 12 -6.41 1.36 -3.41
CA LEU A 12 -7.52 1.91 -4.17
C LEU A 12 -7.88 3.34 -3.75
N LEU A 13 -7.76 3.67 -2.46
CA LEU A 13 -8.30 4.93 -1.93
C LEU A 13 -7.24 6.02 -1.72
N SER A 14 -5.95 5.71 -1.90
CA SER A 14 -4.87 6.66 -1.59
C SER A 14 -4.00 7.01 -2.79
N THR A 15 -3.50 8.24 -2.83
CA THR A 15 -2.38 8.64 -3.68
C THR A 15 -1.03 8.22 -3.08
N GLN A 16 -0.98 7.94 -1.77
CA GLN A 16 0.22 7.53 -1.06
C GLN A 16 -0.14 6.52 0.03
N VAL A 17 0.64 5.44 0.14
CA VAL A 17 0.52 4.43 1.20
C VAL A 17 1.75 4.51 2.11
N VAL A 18 1.52 4.57 3.41
CA VAL A 18 2.56 4.59 4.44
C VAL A 18 2.55 3.25 5.17
N VAL A 19 3.70 2.56 5.17
CA VAL A 19 3.88 1.29 5.89
C VAL A 19 4.52 1.59 7.24
N MET A 20 3.79 1.24 8.30
CA MET A 20 4.23 1.41 9.68
C MET A 20 4.99 0.17 10.14
N GLY A 21 6.12 0.38 10.81
CA GLY A 21 6.91 -0.68 11.43
C GLY A 21 6.24 -1.29 12.66
N ARG A 22 6.77 -2.42 13.14
CA ARG A 22 6.32 -3.06 14.40
C ARG A 22 6.46 -2.16 15.63
N ARG A 23 7.35 -1.16 15.57
CA ARG A 23 7.50 -0.15 16.63
C ARG A 23 6.53 1.00 16.35
N PRO A 24 5.53 1.22 17.21
CA PRO A 24 4.55 2.29 16.99
C PRO A 24 5.26 3.64 16.85
N GLY A 25 4.84 4.43 15.86
CA GLY A 25 5.40 5.75 15.56
C GLY A 25 6.59 5.77 14.59
N ARG A 26 7.05 4.62 14.05
CA ARG A 26 8.00 4.61 12.93
C ARG A 26 7.32 4.33 11.59
N ILE A 27 7.58 5.23 10.64
CA ILE A 27 7.34 5.01 9.23
C ILE A 27 8.55 4.26 8.67
N ASP A 28 8.31 3.08 8.10
CA ASP A 28 9.35 2.27 7.46
C ASP A 28 9.42 2.52 5.96
N ARG A 29 8.26 2.72 5.31
CA ARG A 29 8.19 2.99 3.89
C ARG A 29 7.05 3.93 3.56
N THR A 30 7.23 4.69 2.50
CA THR A 30 6.19 5.50 1.86
C THR A 30 6.21 5.15 0.38
N ILE A 31 5.04 4.84 -0.17
CA ILE A 31 4.86 4.33 -1.53
C ILE A 31 3.87 5.25 -2.23
N ASP A 32 4.28 5.80 -3.37
CA ASP A 32 3.39 6.60 -4.22
C ASP A 32 2.53 5.68 -5.08
N ILE A 33 1.23 5.97 -5.14
CA ILE A 33 0.25 5.19 -5.91
C ILE A 33 -0.07 5.94 -7.19
N THR A 34 0.50 5.49 -8.30
CA THR A 34 0.37 6.11 -9.62
C THR A 34 -0.85 5.64 -10.41
N LEU A 35 -1.90 5.19 -9.72
CA LEU A 35 -3.18 4.88 -10.35
C LEU A 35 -3.84 6.17 -10.87
N PRO A 36 -4.71 6.08 -11.89
CA PRO A 36 -5.49 7.22 -12.36
C PRO A 36 -6.26 7.92 -11.22
N ASP A 37 -6.47 9.22 -11.37
CA ASP A 37 -7.20 10.03 -10.39
C ASP A 37 -8.68 9.59 -10.27
N GLU A 38 -9.30 9.28 -11.41
CA GLU A 38 -10.65 8.69 -11.45
C GLU A 38 -10.57 7.17 -11.24
N ARG A 39 -10.85 6.74 -10.01
CA ARG A 39 -10.84 5.32 -9.63
C ARG A 39 -12.25 4.77 -9.55
N THR A 40 -12.48 3.66 -10.23
CA THR A 40 -13.77 2.97 -10.26
C THR A 40 -13.61 1.51 -9.82
N ALA A 41 -14.71 0.76 -9.76
CA ALA A 41 -14.64 -0.68 -9.50
C ALA A 41 -13.74 -1.41 -10.51
N GLU A 42 -13.67 -0.95 -11.77
CA GLU A 42 -12.82 -1.55 -12.80
C GLU A 42 -11.33 -1.31 -12.55
N THR A 43 -10.96 -0.24 -11.84
CA THR A 43 -9.56 0.03 -11.47
C THR A 43 -8.96 -1.15 -10.71
N SER A 44 -9.74 -1.81 -9.83
CA SER A 44 -9.28 -2.99 -9.08
C SER A 44 -8.92 -4.21 -9.92
N ARG A 45 -9.25 -4.18 -11.23
CA ARG A 45 -8.98 -5.24 -12.20
C ARG A 45 -7.83 -4.88 -13.16
N THR A 46 -7.24 -3.70 -13.01
CA THR A 46 -6.15 -3.24 -13.88
C THR A 46 -4.80 -3.82 -13.44
N PRO A 47 -3.86 -4.06 -14.38
CA PRO A 47 -2.50 -4.46 -14.04
C PRO A 47 -1.82 -3.51 -13.05
N GLU A 48 -1.97 -2.20 -13.26
CA GLU A 48 -1.35 -1.15 -12.45
C GLU A 48 -1.81 -1.23 -10.98
N PHE A 49 -3.09 -1.60 -10.77
CA PHE A 49 -3.61 -1.85 -9.43
C PHE A 49 -2.96 -3.07 -8.77
N PHE A 50 -2.81 -4.17 -9.51
CA PHE A 50 -2.17 -5.37 -8.99
C PHE A 50 -0.67 -5.17 -8.70
N GLU A 51 0.02 -4.37 -9.52
CA GLU A 51 1.40 -3.97 -9.32
C GLU A 51 1.55 -3.17 -8.02
N ALA A 52 0.72 -2.14 -7.82
CA ALA A 52 0.74 -1.33 -6.60
C ALA A 52 0.40 -2.16 -5.34
N VAL A 53 -0.57 -3.08 -5.43
CA VAL A 53 -0.88 -4.02 -4.33
C VAL A 53 0.31 -4.92 -4.00
N THR A 54 1.01 -5.40 -5.02
CA THR A 54 2.19 -6.25 -4.85
C THR A 54 3.32 -5.47 -4.18
N GLU A 55 3.59 -4.24 -4.63
CA GLU A 55 4.62 -3.38 -4.03
C GLU A 55 4.36 -3.11 -2.54
N VAL A 56 3.12 -2.74 -2.18
CA VAL A 56 2.76 -2.49 -0.78
C VAL A 56 2.87 -3.77 0.06
N ARG A 57 2.49 -4.92 -0.50
CA ARG A 57 2.61 -6.21 0.17
C ARG A 57 4.06 -6.59 0.43
N ASP A 58 4.92 -6.43 -0.57
CA ASP A 58 6.35 -6.75 -0.45
C ASP A 58 7.02 -5.83 0.56
N ALA A 59 6.68 -4.54 0.56
CA ALA A 59 7.12 -3.59 1.58
C ALA A 59 6.72 -4.01 3.00
N LEU A 60 5.49 -4.47 3.19
CA LEU A 60 5.03 -4.95 4.48
C LEU A 60 5.77 -6.23 4.91
N PHE A 61 5.98 -7.18 4.00
CA PHE A 61 6.74 -8.40 4.29
C PHE A 61 8.20 -8.12 4.63
N ASP A 62 8.87 -7.20 3.92
CA ASP A 62 10.23 -6.78 4.23
C ASP A 62 10.33 -6.16 5.64
N VAL A 63 9.37 -5.31 6.01
CA VAL A 63 9.27 -4.77 7.38
C VAL A 63 9.11 -5.86 8.43
N MET A 64 8.32 -6.91 8.14
CA MET A 64 8.15 -8.03 9.07
C MET A 64 9.36 -8.97 9.13
N GLY A 65 10.10 -9.11 8.02
CA GLY A 65 11.24 -10.01 7.87
C GLY A 65 12.57 -9.42 8.34
N ARG A 66 12.77 -8.09 8.27
CA ARG A 66 13.99 -7.39 8.75
C ARG A 66 14.23 -7.48 10.27
N ASP A 67 13.32 -8.09 11.01
CA ASP A 67 13.41 -8.30 12.46
C ASP A 67 13.59 -9.80 12.85
N LEU A 68 13.80 -10.71 11.89
CA LEU A 68 14.16 -12.14 12.11
C LEU A 68 15.66 -12.37 11.89
#